data_AF-A0A2S6UZB9-F1
#
_entry.id   AF-A0A2S6UZB9-F1
#
_cell.length_a   1.000
_cell.length_b   1.000
_cell.length_c   1.000
_cell.angle_alpha   90.00
_cell.angle_beta   90.00
_cell.angle_gamma   90.00
#
_symmetry.space_group_name_H-M   'P 1'
#
loop_
_entity.id
_entity.type
_entity.pdbx_description
1 polymer ?
#
loop_
_entity_poly.entity_id
_entity_poly.type
_entity_poly.pdbx_seq_one_letter_code
_entity_poly.pdbx_strand_id
1 'polypeptide(L)'
;MAGLFVLVEGEENDYVDKGLRGGVFISKPPEAAPYAPGDNEIVGNTFFCCATGGMLCATGISGDRFEVRTLKGTAVIEGAGDHC
;
A
#
# COMPACT_ATOMS: atom_id res chain seq x y z
N MET A 1 6.60 -0.12 11.37
CA MET A 1 7.24 1.15 11.74
C MET A 1 6.38 1.92 12.75
N ALA A 2 6.97 2.80 13.56
CA ALA A 2 6.22 3.65 14.49
C ALA A 2 6.49 5.13 14.18
N GLY A 3 5.51 5.80 13.59
CA GLY A 3 5.52 7.27 13.42
C GLY A 3 6.42 7.80 12.31
N LEU A 4 6.67 7.04 11.25
CA LEU A 4 7.42 7.49 10.07
C LEU A 4 6.47 7.99 8.97
N PHE A 5 6.90 9.00 8.21
CA PHE A 5 6.31 9.37 6.93
C PHE A 5 7.21 8.82 5.81
N VAL A 6 6.67 7.95 4.98
CA VAL A 6 7.36 7.38 3.82
C VAL A 6 6.61 7.77 2.57
N LEU A 7 7.34 8.31 1.59
CA LEU A 7 6.86 8.57 0.25
C LEU A 7 7.73 7.79 -0.71
N VAL A 8 7.08 6.96 -1.52
CA VAL A 8 7.69 6.23 -2.61
C VAL A 8 7.13 6.76 -3.91
N GLU A 9 8.03 7.08 -4.83
CA GLU A 9 7.71 7.35 -6.22
C GLU A 9 8.20 6.17 -7.06
N GLY A 10 7.26 5.33 -7.50
CA GLY A 10 7.54 4.04 -8.11
C GLY A 10 6.58 2.96 -7.63
N GLU A 11 7.01 1.70 -7.76
CA GLU A 11 6.24 0.51 -7.42
C GLU A 11 6.90 -0.25 -6.27
N GLU A 12 6.09 -0.85 -5.41
CA GLU A 12 6.55 -1.61 -4.26
C GLU A 12 6.18 -3.09 -4.37
N ASN A 13 7.14 -3.96 -4.03
CA ASN A 13 6.95 -5.41 -4.09
C ASN A 13 6.22 -5.95 -2.85
N ASP A 14 5.98 -7.26 -2.85
CA ASP A 14 5.28 -7.99 -1.79
C ASP A 14 5.82 -7.70 -0.37
N TYR A 15 4.91 -7.71 0.62
CA TYR A 15 5.20 -7.61 2.06
C TYR A 15 5.86 -6.31 2.56
N VAL A 16 5.98 -5.31 1.72
CA VAL A 16 6.43 -3.99 2.15
C VAL A 16 5.44 -3.43 3.20
N ASP A 17 5.99 -2.75 4.21
CA ASP A 17 5.30 -2.21 5.40
C ASP A 17 4.43 -3.15 6.23
N LYS A 18 4.77 -4.44 6.22
CA LYS A 18 4.18 -5.39 7.16
C LYS A 18 4.33 -4.90 8.60
N GLY A 19 3.21 -4.86 9.33
CA GLY A 19 3.19 -4.43 10.73
C GLY A 19 3.44 -2.94 10.92
N LEU A 20 2.89 -2.07 10.06
CA LEU A 20 2.77 -0.66 10.38
C LEU A 20 2.04 -0.50 11.73
N ARG A 21 2.62 0.26 12.65
CA ARG A 21 2.05 0.49 14.00
C ARG A 21 1.62 1.95 14.19
N GLY A 22 1.86 2.79 13.20
CA GLY A 22 1.64 4.24 13.17
C GLY A 22 2.51 4.91 12.12
N GLY A 23 2.14 6.12 11.68
CA GLY A 23 2.80 6.83 10.58
C GLY A 23 1.96 6.83 9.30
N VAL A 24 2.55 7.32 8.21
CA VAL A 24 1.90 7.42 6.89
C VAL A 24 2.85 6.84 5.83
N PHE A 25 2.34 5.95 5.00
CA PHE A 25 3.02 5.46 3.81
C PHE A 25 2.25 5.90 2.57
N ILE A 26 2.95 6.50 1.62
CA ILE A 26 2.37 6.93 0.34
C ILE A 26 3.16 6.28 -0.79
N SER A 27 2.47 5.53 -1.64
CA SER A 27 3.00 5.05 -2.92
C SER A 27 2.29 5.76 -4.08
N LYS A 28 3.05 6.31 -5.01
CA LYS A 28 2.53 6.94 -6.22
C LYS A 28 3.45 6.64 -7.40
N PRO A 29 2.92 6.55 -8.63
CA PRO A 29 3.77 6.40 -9.79
C PRO A 29 4.57 7.69 -10.03
N PRO A 30 5.66 7.63 -10.81
CA PRO A 30 6.36 8.80 -11.27
C PRO A 30 5.43 9.78 -11.99
N GLU A 31 5.67 11.09 -11.86
CA GLU A 31 4.81 12.11 -12.51
C GLU A 31 4.73 11.94 -14.04
N ALA A 32 5.79 11.41 -14.64
CA ALA A 32 5.89 11.13 -16.07
C ALA A 32 5.39 9.72 -16.48
N ALA A 33 4.72 8.98 -15.59
CA ALA A 33 4.25 7.64 -15.90
C ALA A 33 3.29 7.65 -17.11
N PRO A 34 3.53 6.82 -18.14
CA PRO A 34 2.74 6.84 -19.37
C PRO A 34 1.45 6.01 -19.29
N TYR A 35 1.08 5.54 -18.10
CA TYR A 35 -0.04 4.63 -17.85
C TYR A 35 -1.02 5.20 -16.82
N ALA A 36 -2.27 4.75 -16.88
CA ALA A 36 -3.29 5.13 -15.91
C ALA A 36 -3.06 4.36 -14.58
N PRO A 37 -2.82 5.04 -13.45
CA PRO A 37 -2.48 4.36 -12.20
C PRO A 37 -3.56 3.37 -11.72
N GLY A 38 -4.83 3.72 -11.86
CA GLY A 38 -5.96 2.90 -11.42
C GLY A 38 -6.19 1.60 -12.19
N ASP A 39 -5.47 1.39 -13.30
CA ASP A 39 -5.49 0.15 -14.07
C ASP A 39 -4.23 -0.70 -13.85
N ASN A 40 -3.29 -0.25 -13.00
CA ASN A 40 -1.98 -0.86 -12.84
C ASN A 40 -1.66 -1.15 -11.36
N GLU A 41 -0.98 -2.26 -11.11
CA GLU A 41 -0.52 -2.62 -9.77
C GLU A 41 0.65 -1.74 -9.34
N ILE A 42 0.58 -1.20 -8.12
CA ILE A 42 1.62 -0.33 -7.55
C ILE A 42 2.14 -0.84 -6.20
N VAL A 43 1.37 -1.69 -5.53
CA VAL A 43 1.78 -2.36 -4.30
C VAL A 43 1.51 -3.86 -4.45
N GLY A 44 2.52 -4.67 -4.09
CA GLY A 44 2.45 -6.12 -4.25
C GLY A 44 1.51 -6.84 -3.27
N ASN A 45 1.69 -8.15 -3.18
CA ASN A 45 0.85 -9.04 -2.39
C ASN A 45 1.09 -8.91 -0.89
N THR A 46 0.05 -9.21 -0.11
CA THR A 46 0.08 -9.22 1.37
C THR A 46 0.60 -7.89 1.93
N PHE A 47 0.40 -6.81 1.19
CA PHE A 47 0.78 -5.47 1.61
C PHE A 47 -0.05 -5.06 2.82
N PHE A 48 0.54 -4.26 3.70
CA PHE A 48 -0.12 -3.76 4.90
C PHE A 48 -0.59 -4.84 5.88
N CYS A 49 -0.06 -6.06 5.78
CA CYS A 49 -0.45 -7.18 6.62
C CYS A 49 -0.09 -6.95 8.10
N CYS A 50 -1.00 -7.35 9.00
CA CYS A 50 -0.86 -7.24 10.46
C CYS A 50 -0.63 -5.80 10.95
N ALA A 51 -1.13 -4.78 10.25
CA ALA A 51 -0.98 -3.40 10.71
C ALA A 51 -1.77 -3.17 12.02
N THR A 52 -1.13 -2.57 13.02
CA THR A 52 -1.73 -2.22 14.31
C THR A 52 -1.91 -0.71 14.48
N GLY A 53 -1.76 0.06 13.41
CA GLY A 53 -1.95 1.51 13.35
C GLY A 53 -1.30 2.12 12.10
N GLY A 54 -1.65 3.36 11.78
CA GLY A 54 -1.07 4.13 10.66
C GLY A 54 -1.93 4.12 9.40
N MET A 55 -1.51 4.92 8.42
CA MET A 55 -2.23 5.14 7.17
C MET A 55 -1.39 4.76 5.96
N LEU A 56 -2.03 4.14 4.97
CA LEU A 56 -1.45 3.82 3.67
C LEU A 56 -2.28 4.50 2.57
N CYS A 57 -1.64 5.19 1.64
CA CYS A 57 -2.28 5.68 0.42
C CYS A 57 -1.49 5.20 -0.78
N ALA A 58 -2.11 4.43 -1.68
CA ALA A 58 -1.48 4.00 -2.93
C ALA A 58 -2.28 4.50 -4.13
N THR A 59 -1.60 5.18 -5.06
CA THR A 59 -2.20 5.62 -6.33
C THR A 59 -2.09 4.49 -7.34
N GLY A 60 -2.95 3.49 -7.21
CA GLY A 60 -3.00 2.31 -8.06
C GLY A 60 -3.60 1.09 -7.37
N ILE A 61 -3.48 -0.07 -8.01
CA ILE A 61 -4.03 -1.35 -7.56
C ILE A 61 -3.06 -2.06 -6.60
N SER A 62 -3.59 -2.77 -5.61
CA SER A 62 -2.85 -3.75 -4.81
C SER A 62 -2.95 -5.15 -5.39
N GLY A 63 -1.89 -5.95 -5.22
CA GLY A 63 -1.95 -7.41 -5.41
C GLY A 63 -2.89 -8.12 -4.42
N ASP A 64 -2.78 -9.45 -4.36
CA ASP A 64 -3.63 -10.31 -3.53
C ASP A 64 -3.40 -10.12 -2.03
N ARG A 65 -4.38 -10.52 -1.21
CA ARG A 65 -4.29 -10.57 0.25
C ARG A 65 -3.94 -9.23 0.89
N PHE A 66 -4.43 -8.15 0.29
CA PHE A 66 -4.29 -6.81 0.85
C PHE A 66 -4.86 -6.73 2.27
N GLU A 67 -4.16 -6.03 3.17
CA GLU A 67 -4.61 -5.76 4.54
C GLU A 67 -4.89 -7.03 5.40
N VAL A 68 -4.35 -8.19 5.02
CA VAL A 68 -4.58 -9.44 5.78
C VAL A 68 -4.17 -9.30 7.25
N ARG A 69 -5.12 -9.58 8.15
CA ARG A 69 -4.98 -9.54 9.62
C ARG A 69 -4.63 -8.16 10.20
N THR A 70 -4.98 -7.09 9.51
CA THR A 70 -4.89 -5.75 10.08
C THR A 70 -5.89 -5.55 11.21
N LEU A 71 -5.43 -4.87 12.26
CA LEU A 71 -6.21 -4.61 13.47
C LEU A 71 -6.64 -3.14 13.57
N LYS A 72 -5.78 -2.19 13.17
CA LYS A 72 -6.04 -0.75 13.33
C LYS A 72 -5.41 0.14 12.25
N GLY A 73 -4.98 -0.44 11.13
CA GLY A 73 -4.50 0.33 9.99
C GLY A 73 -5.66 0.97 9.21
N THR A 74 -5.36 1.94 8.36
CA THR A 74 -6.32 2.49 7.39
C THR A 74 -5.63 2.64 6.05
N ALA A 75 -6.29 2.24 4.97
CA ALA A 75 -5.73 2.35 3.64
C ALA A 75 -6.69 2.93 2.61
N VAL A 76 -6.12 3.61 1.61
CA VAL A 76 -6.81 4.03 0.38
C VAL A 76 -6.00 3.52 -0.80
N ILE A 77 -6.64 2.73 -1.66
CA ILE A 77 -6.10 2.14 -2.89
C ILE A 77 -7.16 2.22 -3.99
N GLU A 78 -6.76 2.12 -5.25
CA GLU A 78 -7.66 2.26 -6.42
C GLU A 78 -8.22 0.91 -6.90
N GLY A 79 -7.67 -0.21 -6.42
CA GLY A 79 -8.18 -1.56 -6.64
C GLY A 79 -7.40 -2.58 -5.81
N ALA A 80 -7.88 -3.81 -5.72
CA ALA A 80 -7.20 -4.91 -5.04
C ALA A 80 -7.38 -6.23 -5.81
N GLY A 81 -6.40 -7.13 -5.65
CA GLY A 81 -6.48 -8.52 -6.10
C GLY A 81 -7.39 -9.38 -5.23
N ASP A 82 -7.21 -10.70 -5.31
CA ASP A 82 -8.04 -11.66 -4.59
C ASP A 82 -7.81 -11.61 -3.07
N HIS A 83 -8.84 -11.93 -2.30
CA HIS A 83 -8.79 -12.07 -0.82
C HIS A 83 -8.44 -10.77 -0.05
N CYS A 84 -8.95 -9.64 -0.50
CA CYS A 84 -8.95 -8.37 0.24
C CYS A 84 -9.95 -8.38 1.42
#